data_AF-A0A422PNE1-F1
#
_entry.id   AF-A0A422PNE1-F1
#
_cell.length_a   1.000
_cell.length_b   1.000
_cell.length_c   1.000
_cell.angle_alpha   90.00
_cell.angle_beta   90.00
_cell.angle_gamma   90.00
#
_symmetry.space_group_name_H-M   'P 1'
#
loop_
_entity.id
_entity.type
_entity.pdbx_description
1 polymer ?
#
loop_
_entity_poly.entity_id
_entity_poly.type
_entity_poly.pdbx_seq_one_letter_code
_entity_poly.pdbx_strand_id
1 'polypeptide(L)'
;MADGGGIGGSDEGFISFAFAIVSVVMIILYIPWLVRHVRGAVDYYTAPKKKRAGMTSPFEGMWDTLTYLPRVVSLLAANPDMLLAGARVCWEEKVFFLRCVVPKFLKFTIRPKILVLWLWVVLFSSAMYVTLTFDAHAVLGVGSSATTSEIKKAYRALSKRYHPDHNKTEEARGIYIQVRRAYKALVDREAFEEEEAKNVHEFSVGIALPSFLTSREHDGMVLFGLLCILIGVPIIIWYNFRGTQKIPHLLWRVYFDKERVEHFLKHLGIPEDPKHIERRDSRRCTLQVLTTLGIVPPNTRESVVANFPPFPDFITRCVEVEKNMAYLQNFMDPATIQLLHEYMVSNGVRLLDEFDAAHSELNQVDISEFKPLPIAKYKAIRYLFTQHIVQVDEALEELLENMGGNLPSARKLLNLHVELFDLLRLVFECEGKPVRQHVQKLIAMPQRVCDIVDSLEPEIETIYKRVYKNCLQQQLGNKHERRVFKANMRRA
;
A
#
# COMPACT_ATOMS: atom_id res chain seq x y z
N MET A 1 1.56 53.48 -6.67
CA MET A 1 1.52 53.13 -5.24
C MET A 1 1.51 51.62 -5.17
N ALA A 2 2.55 51.06 -4.52
CA ALA A 2 2.75 49.67 -4.13
C ALA A 2 2.81 48.65 -5.27
N ASP A 3 3.69 47.67 -5.34
CA ASP A 3 4.92 47.24 -4.65
C ASP A 3 5.34 46.05 -5.55
N GLY A 4 6.58 45.90 -6.01
CA GLY A 4 7.65 45.34 -5.19
C GLY A 4 7.99 43.91 -5.68
N GLY A 5 9.28 43.69 -5.99
CA GLY A 5 9.95 42.39 -6.08
C GLY A 5 9.73 41.60 -7.37
N GLY A 6 10.71 41.01 -8.04
CA GLY A 6 12.13 40.73 -7.82
C GLY A 6 12.56 39.80 -8.98
N ILE A 7 13.70 40.05 -9.64
CA ILE A 7 14.95 39.24 -9.58
C ILE A 7 14.69 37.76 -9.96
N GLY A 8 15.31 37.11 -10.94
CA GLY A 8 16.48 37.33 -11.77
C GLY A 8 16.70 36.00 -12.55
N GLY A 9 17.76 35.90 -13.33
CA GLY A 9 17.88 35.00 -14.49
C GLY A 9 17.67 33.50 -14.27
N SER A 10 16.96 32.88 -15.23
CA SER A 10 16.84 31.44 -15.57
C SER A 10 16.58 30.46 -14.41
N ASP A 11 17.52 30.31 -13.49
CA ASP A 11 17.45 29.35 -12.38
C ASP A 11 16.64 29.93 -11.21
N GLU A 12 16.68 31.24 -11.01
CA GLU A 12 15.88 31.98 -10.03
C GLU A 12 14.39 31.99 -10.38
N GLY A 13 14.06 32.23 -11.65
CA GLY A 13 12.70 32.12 -12.18
C GLY A 13 12.15 30.70 -12.05
N PHE A 14 12.95 29.69 -12.35
CA PHE A 14 12.55 28.29 -12.20
C PHE A 14 12.39 27.88 -10.73
N ILE A 15 13.30 28.28 -9.84
CA ILE A 15 13.22 27.97 -8.40
C ILE A 15 12.04 28.70 -7.75
N SER A 16 11.81 29.97 -8.06
CA SER A 16 10.67 30.75 -7.55
C SER A 16 9.33 30.22 -8.07
N PHE A 17 9.27 29.82 -9.34
CA PHE A 17 8.11 29.17 -9.94
C PHE A 17 7.86 27.77 -9.36
N ALA A 18 8.90 26.95 -9.21
CA ALA A 18 8.81 25.64 -8.56
C ALA A 18 8.39 25.78 -7.09
N PHE A 19 8.91 26.78 -6.38
CA PHE A 19 8.51 27.10 -5.01
C PHE A 19 7.05 27.56 -4.94
N ALA A 20 6.58 28.40 -5.87
CA ALA A 20 5.19 28.83 -5.94
C ALA A 20 4.25 27.65 -6.22
N ILE A 21 4.60 26.77 -7.17
CA ILE A 21 3.83 25.56 -7.48
C ILE A 21 3.80 24.63 -6.28
N VAL A 22 4.94 24.34 -5.67
CA VAL A 22 5.01 23.45 -4.49
C VAL A 22 4.26 24.06 -3.31
N SER A 23 4.29 25.38 -3.13
CA SER A 23 3.53 26.08 -2.08
C SER A 23 2.03 26.03 -2.33
N VAL A 24 1.56 26.24 -3.56
CA VAL A 24 0.14 26.13 -3.92
C VAL A 24 -0.35 24.69 -3.79
N VAL A 25 0.43 23.71 -4.27
CA VAL A 25 0.13 22.29 -4.11
C VAL A 25 0.13 21.90 -2.62
N MET A 26 1.04 22.43 -1.81
CA MET A 26 1.00 22.28 -0.36
C MET A 26 -0.30 22.82 0.21
N ILE A 27 -0.64 24.08 -0.06
CA ILE A 27 -1.85 24.72 0.46
C ILE A 27 -3.11 23.92 0.10
N ILE A 28 -3.25 23.50 -1.16
CA ILE A 28 -4.41 22.73 -1.64
C ILE A 28 -4.48 21.33 -0.98
N LEU A 29 -3.34 20.67 -0.77
CA LEU A 29 -3.32 19.34 -0.14
C LEU A 29 -3.40 19.38 1.40
N TYR A 30 -2.88 20.43 2.02
CA TYR A 30 -2.71 20.53 3.47
C TYR A 30 -3.89 21.24 4.14
N ILE A 31 -4.51 22.25 3.53
CA ILE A 31 -5.67 22.94 4.12
C ILE A 31 -6.85 21.98 4.34
N PRO A 32 -7.29 21.15 3.38
CA PRO A 32 -8.38 20.19 3.62
C PRO A 32 -8.03 19.15 4.70
N TRP A 33 -6.76 18.76 4.79
CA TRP A 33 -6.29 17.87 5.85
C TRP A 33 -6.30 18.54 7.22
N LEU A 34 -5.80 19.77 7.32
CA LEU A 34 -5.79 20.60 8.53
C LEU A 34 -7.23 20.84 9.01
N VAL A 35 -8.12 21.26 8.11
CA VAL A 35 -9.54 21.47 8.40
C VAL A 35 -10.19 20.17 8.88
N ARG A 36 -9.87 19.01 8.29
CA ARG A 36 -10.38 17.71 8.73
C ARG A 36 -9.85 17.32 10.12
N HIS A 37 -8.57 17.54 10.41
CA HIS A 37 -7.98 17.24 11.73
C HIS A 37 -8.48 18.19 12.82
N VAL A 38 -8.58 19.48 12.50
CA VAL A 38 -9.17 20.49 13.40
C VAL A 38 -10.63 20.16 13.66
N ARG A 39 -11.42 19.82 12.64
CA ARG A 39 -12.81 19.38 12.82
C ARG A 39 -12.91 18.09 13.65
N GLY A 40 -12.09 17.09 13.36
CA GLY A 40 -12.03 15.86 14.15
C GLY A 40 -11.60 16.09 15.61
N ALA A 41 -10.70 17.04 15.86
CA ALA A 41 -10.30 17.44 17.20
C ALA A 41 -11.42 18.19 17.92
N VAL A 42 -12.09 19.12 17.23
CA VAL A 42 -13.28 19.82 17.75
C VAL A 42 -14.37 18.81 18.08
N ASP A 43 -14.68 17.86 17.19
CA ASP A 43 -15.67 16.80 17.41
C ASP A 43 -15.30 15.91 18.63
N TYR A 44 -14.02 15.59 18.81
CA TYR A 44 -13.52 14.83 19.95
C TYR A 44 -13.66 15.59 21.28
N TYR A 45 -13.24 16.87 21.31
CA TYR A 45 -13.28 17.71 22.52
C TYR A 45 -14.68 18.26 22.84
N THR A 46 -15.62 18.22 21.89
CA THR A 46 -17.04 18.57 22.10
C THR A 46 -17.92 17.37 22.42
N ALA A 47 -17.49 16.14 22.08
CA ALA A 47 -18.27 14.93 22.37
C ALA A 47 -18.36 14.61 23.88
N PRO A 48 -19.47 14.00 24.36
CA PRO A 48 -19.63 13.57 25.75
C PRO A 48 -18.70 12.39 26.10
N LYS A 49 -18.31 12.26 27.38
CA LYS A 49 -17.31 11.26 27.86
C LYS A 49 -17.61 9.81 27.41
N LYS A 50 -18.88 9.40 27.33
CA LYS A 50 -19.27 8.06 26.83
C LYS A 50 -18.93 7.83 25.36
N LYS A 51 -18.97 8.86 24.51
CA LYS A 51 -18.65 8.79 23.08
C LYS A 51 -17.14 8.92 22.83
N ARG A 52 -16.41 9.60 23.73
CA ARG A 52 -14.93 9.69 23.70
C ARG A 52 -14.24 8.36 23.97
N ALA A 53 -14.83 7.47 24.77
CA ALA A 53 -14.27 6.16 25.08
C ALA A 53 -14.12 5.24 23.85
N GLY A 54 -14.84 5.52 22.76
CA GLY A 54 -14.73 4.80 21.49
C GLY A 54 -14.08 5.61 20.36
N MET A 55 -13.52 6.78 20.64
CA MET A 55 -12.82 7.62 19.65
C MET A 55 -11.31 7.64 19.94
N THR A 56 -10.49 7.39 18.92
CA THR A 56 -9.04 7.59 18.98
C THR A 56 -8.71 9.07 19.11
N SER A 57 -7.72 9.45 19.92
CA SER A 57 -7.39 10.86 20.06
C SER A 57 -6.81 11.41 18.74
N PRO A 58 -7.15 12.65 18.36
CA PRO A 58 -6.71 13.24 17.09
C PRO A 58 -5.19 13.42 17.00
N PHE A 59 -4.50 13.48 18.14
CA PHE A 59 -3.06 13.68 18.23
C PHE A 59 -2.27 12.40 18.54
N GLU A 60 -2.89 11.30 18.97
CA GLU A 60 -2.21 10.00 19.15
C GLU A 60 -1.49 9.57 17.87
N GLY A 61 -2.19 9.59 16.73
CA GLY A 61 -1.60 9.14 15.46
C GLY A 61 -0.41 10.00 15.01
N MET A 62 -0.39 11.29 15.37
CA MET A 62 0.75 12.18 15.11
C MET A 62 1.90 11.91 16.09
N TRP A 63 1.59 11.75 17.37
CA TRP A 63 2.58 11.46 18.39
C TRP A 63 3.22 10.08 18.20
N ASP A 64 2.43 9.07 17.85
CA ASP A 64 2.91 7.75 17.45
C ASP A 64 3.79 7.85 16.20
N THR A 65 3.41 8.64 15.19
CA THR A 65 4.25 8.84 14.00
C THR A 65 5.61 9.48 14.35
N LEU A 66 5.63 10.47 15.26
CA LEU A 66 6.83 11.18 15.68
C LEU A 66 7.74 10.34 16.58
N THR A 67 7.14 9.56 17.48
CA THR A 67 7.85 8.71 18.44
C THR A 67 8.18 7.32 17.90
N TYR A 68 7.56 6.89 16.80
CA TYR A 68 7.79 5.58 16.17
C TYR A 68 9.25 5.39 15.77
N LEU A 69 9.84 6.37 15.08
CA LEU A 69 11.25 6.29 14.64
C LEU A 69 12.21 6.17 15.83
N PRO A 70 12.19 7.06 16.83
CA PRO A 70 13.01 6.93 18.03
C PRO A 70 12.78 5.61 18.79
N ARG A 71 11.53 5.16 18.88
CA ARG A 71 11.17 3.91 19.57
C ARG A 71 11.65 2.67 18.82
N VAL A 72 11.56 2.66 17.49
CA VAL A 72 12.07 1.56 16.66
C VAL A 72 13.59 1.54 16.71
N VAL A 73 14.24 2.71 16.64
CA VAL A 73 15.71 2.81 16.75
C VAL A 73 16.20 2.35 18.12
N SER A 74 15.54 2.74 19.21
CA SER A 74 15.92 2.28 20.55
C SER A 74 15.71 0.78 20.75
N LEU A 75 14.65 0.22 20.15
CA LEU A 75 14.35 -1.21 20.21
C LEU A 75 15.32 -2.05 19.34
N LEU A 76 15.74 -1.51 18.19
CA LEU A 76 16.82 -2.05 17.36
C LEU A 76 18.16 -2.03 18.11
N ALA A 77 18.49 -0.90 18.75
CA ALA A 77 19.71 -0.74 19.51
C ALA A 77 19.80 -1.72 20.69
N ALA A 78 18.65 -2.05 21.30
CA ALA A 78 18.58 -3.01 22.39
C ALA A 78 18.73 -4.48 21.94
N ASN A 79 18.41 -4.83 20.68
CA ASN A 79 18.46 -6.21 20.18
C ASN A 79 18.90 -6.27 18.70
N PRO A 80 20.21 -6.23 18.38
CA PRO A 80 20.69 -6.25 16.99
C PRO A 80 20.34 -7.55 16.26
N ASP A 81 20.31 -8.68 16.96
CA ASP A 81 19.95 -10.00 16.41
C ASP A 81 18.51 -10.07 15.89
N MET A 82 17.61 -9.22 16.43
CA MET A 82 16.23 -9.12 15.98
C MET A 82 16.16 -8.62 14.53
N LEU A 83 17.08 -7.75 14.12
CA LEU A 83 17.13 -7.19 12.77
C LEU A 83 17.62 -8.24 11.75
N LEU A 84 18.65 -9.01 12.11
CA LEU A 84 19.16 -10.09 11.28
C LEU A 84 18.13 -11.22 11.12
N ALA A 85 17.42 -11.57 12.20
CA ALA A 85 16.33 -12.53 12.17
C ALA A 85 15.14 -12.02 11.34
N GLY A 86 14.71 -10.78 11.57
CA GLY A 86 13.63 -10.15 10.83
C GLY A 86 13.94 -10.00 9.34
N ALA A 87 15.17 -9.61 8.98
CA ALA A 87 15.61 -9.50 7.60
C ALA A 87 15.60 -10.86 6.87
N ARG A 88 16.01 -11.94 7.55
CA ARG A 88 15.95 -13.29 7.00
C ARG A 88 14.51 -13.73 6.72
N VAL A 89 13.61 -13.52 7.68
CA VAL A 89 12.18 -13.84 7.53
C VAL A 89 11.54 -12.99 6.42
N CYS A 90 11.85 -11.69 6.35
CA CYS A 90 11.39 -10.84 5.25
C CYS A 90 11.93 -11.29 3.87
N TRP A 91 13.13 -11.89 3.84
CA TRP A 91 13.72 -12.42 2.63
C TRP A 91 13.16 -13.78 2.22
N GLU A 92 12.77 -14.62 3.17
CA GLU A 92 12.05 -15.86 2.90
C GLU A 92 10.61 -15.55 2.46
N GLU A 93 9.95 -14.58 3.11
CA GLU A 93 8.59 -14.14 2.82
C GLU A 93 8.55 -12.86 1.96
N LYS A 94 9.26 -12.85 0.82
CA LYS A 94 9.38 -11.65 -0.05
C LYS A 94 8.02 -11.10 -0.48
N VAL A 95 7.09 -12.01 -0.81
CA VAL A 95 5.74 -11.66 -1.26
C VAL A 95 4.94 -10.99 -0.15
N PHE A 96 5.05 -11.47 1.09
CA PHE A 96 4.44 -10.84 2.26
C PHE A 96 5.01 -9.44 2.47
N PHE A 97 6.33 -9.32 2.50
CA PHE A 97 6.99 -8.05 2.75
C PHE A 97 6.59 -7.02 1.70
N LEU A 98 6.64 -7.38 0.41
CA LEU A 98 6.28 -6.49 -0.69
C LEU A 98 4.79 -6.11 -0.75
N ARG A 99 3.87 -6.98 -0.31
CA ARG A 99 2.42 -6.70 -0.35
C ARG A 99 1.85 -6.09 0.92
N CYS A 100 2.35 -6.46 2.09
CA CYS A 100 1.77 -6.07 3.38
C CYS A 100 2.59 -4.97 4.07
N VAL A 101 3.92 -5.04 4.01
CA VAL A 101 4.80 -4.13 4.76
C VAL A 101 5.24 -2.96 3.89
N VAL A 102 5.67 -3.22 2.65
CA VAL A 102 6.13 -2.18 1.71
C VAL A 102 5.05 -1.14 1.44
N PRO A 103 3.75 -1.46 1.23
CA PRO A 103 2.76 -0.42 1.02
C PRO A 103 2.51 0.43 2.25
N LYS A 104 2.63 -0.12 3.47
CA LYS A 104 2.58 0.68 4.72
C LYS A 104 3.80 1.59 4.83
N PHE A 105 4.99 1.06 4.54
CA PHE A 105 6.24 1.82 4.55
C PHE A 105 6.25 2.90 3.46
N LEU A 106 5.82 2.58 2.24
CA LEU A 106 5.70 3.50 1.13
C LEU A 106 4.62 4.55 1.39
N LYS A 107 3.49 4.16 2.00
CA LYS A 107 2.48 5.10 2.50
C LYS A 107 2.99 5.96 3.66
N PHE A 108 4.06 5.57 4.34
CA PHE A 108 4.71 6.34 5.41
C PHE A 108 5.80 7.28 4.87
N THR A 109 6.72 6.77 4.06
CA THR A 109 7.82 7.53 3.42
C THR A 109 7.30 8.46 2.31
N ILE A 110 6.40 7.95 1.48
CA ILE A 110 5.59 8.69 0.51
C ILE A 110 4.24 9.03 1.14
N ARG A 111 4.22 9.51 2.40
CA ARG A 111 3.16 10.47 2.73
C ARG A 111 3.50 11.70 1.89
N PRO A 112 2.70 12.06 0.86
CA PRO A 112 2.96 13.27 0.07
C PRO A 112 3.15 14.49 0.98
N LYS A 113 2.58 14.44 2.18
CA LYS A 113 2.65 15.47 3.22
C LYS A 113 4.02 15.67 3.88
N ILE A 114 4.83 14.61 4.06
CA ILE A 114 6.17 14.73 4.66
C ILE A 114 7.21 15.01 3.58
N LEU A 115 7.10 14.32 2.44
CA LEU A 115 8.01 14.48 1.31
C LEU A 115 7.86 15.87 0.69
N VAL A 116 6.63 16.37 0.49
CA VAL A 116 6.42 17.74 -0.03
C VAL A 116 6.84 18.81 0.99
N LEU A 117 6.70 18.56 2.30
CA LEU A 117 7.22 19.47 3.33
C LEU A 117 8.75 19.50 3.36
N TRP A 118 9.41 18.34 3.23
CA TRP A 118 10.86 18.25 3.07
C TRP A 118 11.35 18.91 1.78
N LEU A 119 10.67 18.66 0.67
CA LEU A 119 10.96 19.26 -0.63
C LEU A 119 10.72 20.78 -0.59
N TRP A 120 9.70 21.25 0.13
CA TRP A 120 9.47 22.66 0.39
C TRP A 120 10.57 23.28 1.25
N VAL A 121 11.02 22.60 2.31
CA VAL A 121 12.16 23.08 3.14
C VAL A 121 13.44 23.15 2.30
N VAL A 122 13.70 22.16 1.45
CA VAL A 122 14.86 22.13 0.53
C VAL A 122 14.75 23.25 -0.50
N LEU A 123 13.59 23.44 -1.13
CA LEU A 123 13.33 24.52 -2.09
C LEU A 123 13.36 25.91 -1.42
N PHE A 124 12.87 26.04 -0.19
CA PHE A 124 12.93 27.27 0.60
C PHE A 124 14.38 27.60 0.97
N SER A 125 15.16 26.60 1.36
CA SER A 125 16.59 26.75 1.64
C SER A 125 17.36 27.12 0.38
N SER A 126 17.04 26.54 -0.78
CA SER A 126 17.70 26.90 -2.04
C SER A 126 17.27 28.29 -2.52
N ALA A 127 15.99 28.65 -2.38
CA ALA A 127 15.49 30.00 -2.68
C ALA A 127 16.14 31.06 -1.77
N MET A 128 16.25 30.79 -0.46
CA MET A 128 16.95 31.66 0.49
C MET A 128 18.44 31.81 0.14
N TYR A 129 19.12 30.71 -0.19
CA TYR A 129 20.53 30.76 -0.59
C TYR A 129 20.74 31.65 -1.81
N VAL A 130 19.89 31.52 -2.83
CA VAL A 130 19.97 32.30 -4.06
C VAL A 130 19.75 33.78 -3.81
N THR A 131 18.75 34.16 -3.01
CA THR A 131 18.53 35.57 -2.63
C THR A 131 19.69 36.19 -1.86
N LEU A 132 20.57 35.38 -1.25
CA LEU A 132 21.76 35.85 -0.54
C LEU A 132 22.97 36.08 -1.47
N THR A 133 22.95 35.57 -2.71
CA THR A 133 24.17 35.42 -3.53
C THR A 133 24.40 36.50 -4.60
N PHE A 134 23.40 37.32 -4.97
CA PHE A 134 23.60 38.40 -5.95
C PHE A 134 23.28 39.79 -5.36
N ASP A 135 24.27 40.38 -4.69
CA ASP A 135 24.21 41.78 -4.25
C ASP A 135 24.93 42.68 -5.28
N ALA A 136 24.14 43.38 -6.11
CA ALA A 136 24.65 44.28 -7.14
C ALA A 136 25.50 45.44 -6.56
N HIS A 137 25.25 45.84 -5.31
CA HIS A 137 26.07 46.84 -4.62
C HIS A 137 27.42 46.26 -4.21
N ALA A 138 27.45 45.02 -3.73
CA ALA A 138 28.69 44.30 -3.41
C ALA A 138 29.57 44.07 -4.65
N VAL A 139 28.98 43.72 -5.80
CA VAL A 139 29.70 43.53 -7.07
C VAL A 139 30.39 44.82 -7.53
N LEU A 140 29.77 45.98 -7.30
CA LEU A 140 30.37 47.29 -7.61
C LEU A 140 31.24 47.86 -6.48
N GLY A 141 31.28 47.20 -5.32
CA GLY A 141 32.02 47.64 -4.13
C GLY A 141 31.47 48.93 -3.51
N VAL A 142 30.17 49.18 -3.64
CA VAL A 142 29.49 50.39 -3.11
C VAL A 142 28.53 50.00 -1.98
N GLY A 143 28.24 50.94 -1.07
CA GLY A 143 27.25 50.71 -0.02
C GLY A 143 25.83 50.62 -0.57
N SER A 144 24.92 49.98 0.17
CA SER A 144 23.50 49.80 -0.21
C SER A 144 22.74 51.13 -0.33
N SER A 145 23.27 52.22 0.23
CA SER A 145 22.75 53.60 0.17
C SER A 145 23.49 54.50 -0.82
N ALA A 146 24.34 53.93 -1.69
CA ALA A 146 25.15 54.70 -2.63
C ALA A 146 24.27 55.48 -3.62
N THR A 147 24.63 56.74 -3.85
CA THR A 147 23.92 57.58 -4.82
C THR A 147 24.22 57.14 -6.25
N THR A 148 23.34 57.47 -7.20
CA THR A 148 23.56 57.18 -8.63
C THR A 148 24.88 57.74 -9.17
N SER A 149 25.39 58.81 -8.55
CA SER A 149 26.71 59.40 -8.87
C SER A 149 27.87 58.50 -8.45
N GLU A 150 27.78 57.84 -7.30
CA GLU A 150 28.78 56.93 -6.74
C GLU A 150 28.78 55.60 -7.50
N ILE A 151 27.60 55.10 -7.84
CA ILE A 151 27.42 53.90 -8.68
C ILE A 151 28.07 54.11 -10.07
N LYS A 152 27.83 55.27 -10.70
CA LYS A 152 28.48 55.66 -11.97
C LYS A 152 30.00 55.76 -11.86
N LYS A 153 30.51 56.27 -10.74
CA LYS A 153 31.95 56.42 -10.49
C LYS A 153 32.62 55.05 -10.33
N ALA A 154 32.03 54.17 -9.52
CA ALA A 154 32.53 52.81 -9.28
C ALA A 154 32.52 51.98 -10.57
N TYR A 155 31.43 52.03 -11.34
CA TYR A 155 31.34 51.36 -12.63
C TYR A 155 32.43 51.80 -13.61
N ARG A 156 32.67 53.12 -13.75
CA ARG A 156 33.72 53.63 -14.65
C ARG A 156 35.11 53.14 -14.25
N ALA A 157 35.41 53.11 -12.95
CA ALA A 157 36.69 52.65 -12.44
C ALA A 157 36.91 51.14 -12.71
N LEU A 158 35.91 50.31 -12.42
CA LEU A 158 35.97 48.86 -12.64
C LEU A 158 35.94 48.50 -14.13
N SER A 159 35.12 49.19 -14.93
CA SER A 159 35.05 48.99 -16.38
C SER A 159 36.36 49.29 -17.07
N LYS A 160 37.06 50.36 -16.67
CA LYS A 160 38.39 50.69 -17.23
C LYS A 160 39.44 49.65 -16.86
N ARG A 161 39.37 49.10 -15.65
CA ARG A 161 40.32 48.10 -15.14
C ARG A 161 40.16 46.74 -15.80
N TYR A 162 38.92 46.32 -16.07
CA TYR A 162 38.61 45.00 -16.63
C TYR A 162 38.15 45.06 -18.10
N HIS A 163 38.35 46.19 -18.79
CA HIS A 163 37.94 46.33 -20.18
C HIS A 163 38.64 45.27 -21.05
N PRO A 164 37.92 44.54 -21.92
CA PRO A 164 38.50 43.46 -22.74
C PRO A 164 39.58 43.93 -23.71
N ASP A 165 39.61 45.22 -24.01
CA ASP A 165 40.65 45.85 -24.85
C ASP A 165 42.01 45.95 -24.14
N HIS A 166 42.00 46.13 -22.81
CA HIS A 166 43.21 46.25 -22.00
C HIS A 166 43.58 44.95 -21.26
N ASN A 167 42.59 44.10 -20.96
CA ASN A 167 42.77 42.82 -20.26
C ASN A 167 42.06 41.69 -21.02
N LYS A 168 42.84 40.85 -21.73
CA LYS A 168 42.34 39.77 -22.60
C LYS A 168 42.17 38.42 -21.90
N THR A 169 42.32 38.37 -20.58
CA THR A 169 42.12 37.15 -19.78
C THR A 169 40.63 36.84 -19.63
N GLU A 170 40.27 35.55 -19.65
CA GLU A 170 38.88 35.11 -19.51
C GLU A 170 38.25 35.56 -18.17
N GLU A 171 39.05 35.62 -17.11
CA GLU A 171 38.63 36.12 -15.79
C GLU A 171 38.22 37.60 -15.82
N ALA A 172 39.00 38.46 -16.49
CA ALA A 172 38.68 39.87 -16.64
C ALA A 172 37.41 40.09 -17.47
N ARG A 173 37.19 39.27 -18.50
CA ARG A 173 35.96 39.27 -19.29
C ARG A 173 34.75 38.91 -18.42
N GLY A 174 34.87 37.87 -17.60
CA GLY A 174 33.81 37.47 -16.65
C GLY A 174 33.48 38.59 -15.65
N ILE A 175 34.49 39.21 -15.05
CA ILE A 175 34.33 40.32 -14.10
C ILE A 175 33.70 41.55 -14.80
N TYR A 176 34.12 41.86 -16.02
CA TYR A 176 33.57 42.98 -16.79
C TYR A 176 32.07 42.80 -17.08
N ILE A 177 31.66 41.58 -17.44
CA ILE A 177 30.24 41.24 -17.66
C ILE A 177 29.44 41.42 -16.37
N GLN A 178 29.94 40.92 -15.24
CA GLN A 178 29.28 41.06 -13.93
C GLN A 178 29.16 42.54 -13.49
N VAL A 179 30.22 43.33 -13.66
CA VAL A 179 30.23 44.77 -13.35
C VAL A 179 29.25 45.56 -14.23
N ARG A 180 29.18 45.23 -15.53
CA ARG A 180 28.20 45.83 -16.46
C ARG A 180 26.78 45.45 -16.08
N ARG A 181 26.54 44.19 -15.68
CA ARG A 181 25.24 43.70 -15.22
C ARG A 181 24.79 44.44 -13.95
N ALA A 182 25.67 44.53 -12.95
CA ALA A 182 25.39 45.23 -11.69
C ALA A 182 25.12 46.73 -11.89
N TYR A 183 25.89 47.42 -12.74
CA TYR A 183 25.68 48.84 -13.03
C TYR A 183 24.33 49.11 -13.70
N LYS A 184 23.94 48.28 -14.67
CA LYS A 184 22.64 48.42 -15.34
C LYS A 184 21.49 48.17 -14.39
N ALA A 185 21.57 47.11 -13.58
CA ALA A 185 20.56 46.80 -12.57
C ALA A 185 20.31 47.94 -11.57
N LEU A 186 21.34 48.73 -11.24
CA LEU A 186 21.22 49.85 -10.29
C LEU A 186 20.84 51.19 -10.92
N VAL A 187 21.12 51.42 -12.21
CA VAL A 187 20.93 52.74 -12.86
C VAL A 187 19.67 52.80 -13.72
N ASP A 188 19.32 51.72 -14.42
CA ASP A 188 18.19 51.71 -15.34
C ASP A 188 17.56 50.32 -15.38
N ARG A 189 16.64 50.10 -14.43
CA ARG A 189 16.02 48.79 -14.19
C ARG A 189 15.16 48.34 -15.38
N GLU A 190 14.47 49.27 -16.04
CA GLU A 190 13.59 48.96 -17.17
C GLU A 190 14.40 48.56 -18.41
N ALA A 191 15.46 49.30 -18.75
CA ALA A 191 16.34 48.97 -19.88
C ALA A 191 17.14 47.68 -19.64
N PHE A 192 17.47 47.37 -18.38
CA PHE A 192 18.11 46.11 -18.01
C PHE A 192 17.20 44.90 -18.25
N GLU A 193 15.93 45.00 -17.84
CA GLU A 193 14.93 43.95 -18.02
C GLU A 193 14.66 43.66 -19.52
N GLU A 194 14.68 44.70 -20.36
CA GLU A 194 14.44 44.57 -21.82
C GLU A 194 15.62 43.91 -22.58
N GLU A 195 16.86 44.19 -22.17
CA GLU A 195 18.08 43.58 -22.76
C GLU A 195 18.27 42.14 -22.27
N GLU A 196 17.90 41.82 -21.02
CA GLU A 196 17.94 40.45 -20.50
C GLU A 196 16.88 39.57 -21.22
N ALA A 197 15.68 40.10 -21.49
CA ALA A 197 14.66 39.43 -22.28
C ALA A 197 15.12 39.07 -23.72
N LYS A 198 15.99 39.88 -24.33
CA LYS A 198 16.59 39.58 -25.64
C LYS A 198 17.65 38.49 -25.58
N ASN A 199 18.46 38.44 -24.53
CA ASN A 199 19.52 37.44 -24.37
C ASN A 199 18.99 36.03 -24.02
N VAL A 200 17.76 35.92 -23.51
CA VAL A 200 17.10 34.62 -23.23
C VAL A 200 16.80 33.82 -24.51
N HIS A 201 16.64 34.48 -25.66
CA HIS A 201 16.41 33.80 -26.94
C HIS A 201 17.62 33.02 -27.48
N GLU A 202 18.82 33.26 -26.96
CA GLU A 202 20.06 32.62 -27.45
C GLU A 202 20.41 31.34 -26.68
N PHE A 203 19.72 31.02 -25.57
CA PHE A 203 19.99 29.85 -24.71
C PHE A 203 18.84 28.83 -24.60
N SER A 204 17.90 28.77 -25.56
CA SER A 204 16.95 27.64 -25.66
C SER A 204 17.50 26.51 -26.55
N VAL A 205 18.55 25.83 -26.07
CA VAL A 205 19.02 24.59 -26.69
C VAL A 205 18.05 23.45 -26.35
N GLY A 206 17.42 22.87 -27.38
CA GLY A 206 17.40 21.42 -27.53
C GLY A 206 16.15 20.60 -27.19
N ILE A 207 14.95 21.17 -27.01
CA ILE A 207 13.71 20.39 -27.02
C ILE A 207 12.67 21.14 -27.85
N ALA A 208 12.31 20.59 -29.03
CA ALA A 208 11.29 21.16 -29.91
C ALA A 208 9.90 21.03 -29.27
N LEU A 209 9.51 22.03 -28.48
CA LEU A 209 8.14 22.19 -28.02
C LEU A 209 7.31 22.90 -29.11
N PRO A 210 6.10 22.41 -29.43
CA PRO A 210 5.27 22.97 -30.49
C PRO A 210 4.85 24.41 -30.19
N SER A 211 4.78 25.26 -31.21
CA SER A 211 4.60 26.72 -31.13
C SER A 211 3.35 27.21 -30.38
N PHE A 212 2.39 26.31 -30.14
CA PHE A 212 1.19 26.55 -29.34
C PHE A 212 1.48 26.68 -27.82
N LEU A 213 2.62 26.19 -27.33
CA LEU A 213 3.04 26.26 -25.91
C LEU A 213 3.92 27.48 -25.57
N THR A 214 4.23 28.32 -26.56
CA THR A 214 5.20 29.45 -26.44
C THR A 214 4.58 30.81 -26.77
N SER A 215 3.27 30.88 -27.00
CA SER A 215 2.58 32.13 -27.34
C SER A 215 2.05 32.85 -26.09
N ARG A 216 2.61 34.04 -25.86
CA ARG A 216 2.45 34.97 -24.73
C ARG A 216 1.01 35.31 -24.27
N GLU A 217 -0.02 35.01 -25.05
CA GLU A 217 -1.41 35.39 -24.73
C GLU A 217 -2.15 34.37 -23.85
N HIS A 218 -1.69 33.12 -23.80
CA HIS A 218 -2.39 32.05 -23.08
C HIS A 218 -1.50 31.18 -22.17
N ASP A 219 -0.25 31.59 -21.90
CA ASP A 219 0.70 30.83 -21.06
C ASP A 219 0.11 30.41 -19.70
N GLY A 220 -0.64 31.31 -19.05
CA GLY A 220 -1.31 31.00 -17.79
C GLY A 220 -2.43 29.95 -17.92
N MET A 221 -3.20 29.98 -19.02
CA MET A 221 -4.31 29.05 -19.23
C MET A 221 -3.82 27.66 -19.66
N VAL A 222 -2.78 27.60 -20.51
CA VAL A 222 -2.21 26.34 -20.96
C VAL A 222 -1.52 25.62 -19.80
N LEU A 223 -0.80 26.36 -18.95
CA LEU A 223 -0.20 25.83 -17.73
C LEU A 223 -1.27 25.36 -16.73
N PHE A 224 -2.36 26.11 -16.56
CA PHE A 224 -3.47 25.73 -15.69
C PHE A 224 -4.21 24.49 -16.23
N GLY A 225 -4.33 24.35 -17.55
CA GLY A 225 -4.88 23.16 -18.22
C GLY A 225 -4.02 21.92 -17.99
N LEU A 226 -2.71 22.04 -18.19
CA LEU A 226 -1.73 20.97 -17.92
C LEU A 226 -1.72 20.57 -16.43
N LEU A 227 -1.84 21.55 -15.52
CA LEU A 227 -1.92 21.33 -14.07
C LEU A 227 -3.24 20.64 -13.68
N CYS A 228 -4.37 21.04 -14.28
CA CYS A 228 -5.67 20.38 -14.09
C CYS A 228 -5.64 18.93 -14.58
N ILE A 229 -4.91 18.62 -15.65
CA ILE A 229 -4.74 17.25 -16.13
C ILE A 229 -3.82 16.47 -15.19
N LEU A 230 -2.67 17.04 -14.80
CA LEU A 230 -1.70 16.42 -13.91
C LEU A 230 -2.28 16.12 -12.52
N ILE A 231 -3.18 16.95 -12.01
CA ILE A 231 -3.82 16.79 -10.70
C ILE A 231 -5.16 16.06 -10.82
N GLY A 232 -5.98 16.42 -11.81
CA GLY A 232 -7.31 15.89 -12.01
C GLY A 232 -7.32 14.43 -12.44
N VAL A 233 -6.41 14.01 -13.33
CA VAL A 233 -6.35 12.60 -13.78
C VAL A 233 -6.01 11.66 -12.62
N PRO A 234 -5.00 11.91 -11.77
CA PRO A 234 -4.77 11.10 -10.58
C PRO A 234 -5.92 11.11 -9.57
N ILE A 235 -6.61 12.25 -9.38
CA ILE A 235 -7.77 12.32 -8.48
C ILE A 235 -8.95 11.51 -9.02
N ILE A 236 -9.22 11.59 -10.32
CA ILE A 236 -10.27 10.82 -11.00
C ILE A 236 -9.92 9.33 -10.98
N ILE A 237 -8.68 8.95 -11.29
CA ILE A 237 -8.19 7.57 -11.17
C ILE A 237 -8.36 7.09 -9.73
N TRP A 238 -7.95 7.89 -8.73
CA TRP A 238 -8.08 7.54 -7.31
C TRP A 238 -9.52 7.41 -6.86
N TYR A 239 -10.41 8.29 -7.32
CA TYR A 239 -11.84 8.26 -7.01
C TYR A 239 -12.52 7.05 -7.66
N ASN A 240 -12.16 6.73 -8.91
CA ASN A 240 -12.72 5.60 -9.64
C ASN A 240 -12.17 4.25 -9.11
N PHE A 241 -10.88 4.17 -8.73
CA PHE A 241 -10.30 3.00 -8.08
C PHE A 241 -10.82 2.75 -6.66
N ARG A 242 -11.36 3.78 -5.99
CA ARG A 242 -12.04 3.66 -4.70
C ARG A 242 -13.47 3.11 -4.83
N GLY A 243 -13.98 2.96 -6.05
CA GLY A 243 -15.35 2.55 -6.35
C GLY A 243 -15.59 1.03 -6.27
N THR A 244 -16.63 0.68 -5.50
CA THR A 244 -17.61 -0.41 -5.73
C THR A 244 -17.29 -1.89 -5.49
N GLN A 245 -16.08 -2.34 -5.17
CA GLN A 245 -15.84 -3.77 -4.79
C GLN A 245 -15.18 -3.93 -3.41
N LYS A 246 -15.73 -3.28 -2.38
CA LYS A 246 -15.17 -3.35 -1.01
C LYS A 246 -15.15 -4.78 -0.46
N ILE A 247 -16.24 -5.53 -0.60
CA ILE A 247 -16.40 -6.82 0.09
C ILE A 247 -15.51 -7.92 -0.49
N PRO A 248 -15.39 -8.12 -1.83
CA PRO A 248 -14.46 -9.12 -2.36
C PRO A 248 -13.00 -8.80 -2.06
N HIS A 249 -12.63 -7.53 -2.03
CA HIS A 249 -11.28 -7.11 -1.62
C HIS A 249 -11.01 -7.38 -0.13
N LEU A 250 -11.97 -7.09 0.75
CA LEU A 250 -11.87 -7.42 2.18
C LEU A 250 -11.79 -8.93 2.40
N LEU A 251 -12.63 -9.69 1.71
CA LEU A 251 -12.64 -11.15 1.79
C LEU A 251 -11.33 -11.75 1.27
N TRP A 252 -10.77 -11.20 0.18
CA TRP A 252 -9.46 -11.58 -0.35
C TRP A 252 -8.36 -11.40 0.71
N ARG A 253 -8.36 -10.29 1.45
CA ARG A 253 -7.40 -10.07 2.56
C ARG A 253 -7.53 -11.11 3.67
N VAL A 254 -8.75 -11.46 4.05
CA VAL A 254 -9.01 -12.49 5.06
C VAL A 254 -8.59 -13.88 4.56
N TYR A 255 -8.76 -14.16 3.27
CA TYR A 255 -8.34 -15.44 2.70
C TYR A 255 -6.83 -15.69 2.78
N PHE A 256 -5.98 -14.65 2.67
CA PHE A 256 -4.54 -14.82 2.86
C PHE A 256 -4.17 -15.30 4.25
N ASP A 257 -5.05 -15.13 5.24
CA ASP A 257 -4.75 -15.51 6.60
C ASP A 257 -4.45 -17.01 6.74
N LYS A 258 -5.11 -17.86 5.93
CA LYS A 258 -4.88 -19.31 5.89
C LYS A 258 -3.41 -19.67 5.66
N GLU A 259 -2.86 -19.19 4.55
CA GLU A 259 -1.47 -19.45 4.15
C GLU A 259 -0.49 -18.77 5.09
N ARG A 260 -0.83 -17.57 5.57
CA ARG A 260 0.08 -16.75 6.38
C ARG A 260 0.26 -17.31 7.77
N VAL A 261 -0.82 -17.72 8.44
CA VAL A 261 -0.74 -18.35 9.77
C VAL A 261 0.12 -19.61 9.70
N GLU A 262 -0.05 -20.42 8.66
CA GLU A 262 0.75 -21.63 8.43
C GLU A 262 2.24 -21.31 8.26
N HIS A 263 2.58 -20.40 7.34
CA HIS A 263 3.96 -20.00 7.10
C HIS A 263 4.62 -19.42 8.36
N PHE A 264 3.93 -18.55 9.10
CA PHE A 264 4.49 -17.97 10.32
C PHE A 264 4.72 -19.01 11.41
N LEU A 265 3.83 -20.00 11.56
CA LEU A 265 4.04 -21.10 12.52
C LEU A 265 5.21 -22.00 12.10
N LYS A 266 5.39 -22.23 10.80
CA LYS A 266 6.57 -22.93 10.25
C LYS A 266 7.87 -22.18 10.57
N HIS A 267 7.90 -20.86 10.40
CA HIS A 267 9.04 -20.00 10.78
C HIS A 267 9.33 -20.04 12.29
N LEU A 268 8.30 -20.28 13.10
CA LEU A 268 8.41 -20.50 14.54
C LEU A 268 8.80 -21.95 14.91
N GLY A 269 9.13 -22.79 13.93
CA GLY A 269 9.54 -24.17 14.14
C GLY A 269 8.43 -25.05 14.72
N ILE A 270 7.17 -24.63 14.65
CA ILE A 270 6.02 -25.42 15.09
C ILE A 270 5.74 -26.43 13.98
N PRO A 271 5.69 -27.74 14.30
CA PRO A 271 5.42 -28.75 13.28
C PRO A 271 3.99 -28.61 12.75
N GLU A 272 3.81 -28.97 11.48
CA GLU A 272 2.50 -28.97 10.83
C GLU A 272 1.75 -30.27 11.17
N ASP A 273 0.41 -30.22 11.25
CA ASP A 273 -0.40 -31.42 11.48
C ASP A 273 -0.43 -32.27 10.19
N PRO A 274 0.06 -33.53 10.20
CA PRO A 274 0.09 -34.36 9.00
C PRO A 274 -1.30 -34.58 8.39
N LYS A 275 -2.34 -34.67 9.24
CA LYS A 275 -3.72 -34.83 8.76
C LYS A 275 -4.24 -33.57 8.06
N HIS A 276 -3.80 -32.40 8.51
CA HIS A 276 -4.16 -31.15 7.88
C HIS A 276 -3.50 -31.01 6.50
N ILE A 277 -2.22 -31.39 6.40
CA ILE A 277 -1.48 -31.43 5.13
C ILE A 277 -2.16 -32.38 4.15
N GLU A 278 -2.42 -33.62 4.55
CA GLU A 278 -3.10 -34.62 3.73
C GLU A 278 -4.45 -34.10 3.20
N ARG A 279 -5.26 -33.46 4.06
CA ARG A 279 -6.56 -32.91 3.66
C ARG A 279 -6.42 -31.75 2.67
N ARG A 280 -5.43 -30.89 2.84
CA ARG A 280 -5.18 -29.76 1.94
C ARG A 280 -4.65 -30.23 0.59
N ASP A 281 -3.64 -31.08 0.60
CA ASP A 281 -2.98 -31.56 -0.60
C ASP A 281 -3.93 -32.46 -1.39
N SER A 282 -4.80 -33.22 -0.70
CA SER A 282 -5.94 -33.89 -1.33
C SER A 282 -6.83 -32.93 -2.13
N ARG A 283 -7.21 -31.77 -1.58
CA ARG A 283 -8.04 -30.79 -2.30
C ARG A 283 -7.30 -30.22 -3.51
N ARG A 284 -6.00 -29.94 -3.36
CA ARG A 284 -5.14 -29.43 -4.44
C ARG A 284 -4.99 -30.44 -5.57
N CYS A 285 -4.70 -31.70 -5.26
CA CYS A 285 -4.58 -32.76 -6.26
C CYS A 285 -5.90 -32.98 -7.00
N THR A 286 -7.03 -33.02 -6.29
CA THR A 286 -8.35 -33.12 -6.94
C THR A 286 -8.60 -31.91 -7.87
N LEU A 287 -8.33 -30.68 -7.41
CA LEU A 287 -8.49 -29.48 -8.22
C LEU A 287 -7.55 -29.47 -9.44
N GLN A 288 -6.30 -29.92 -9.28
CA GLN A 288 -5.32 -30.05 -10.37
C GLN A 288 -5.80 -31.03 -11.43
N VAL A 289 -6.36 -32.18 -11.03
CA VAL A 289 -6.93 -33.13 -12.00
C VAL A 289 -8.10 -32.51 -12.74
N LEU A 290 -9.05 -31.88 -12.03
CA LEU A 290 -10.22 -31.24 -12.65
C LEU A 290 -9.83 -30.10 -13.61
N THR A 291 -8.80 -29.33 -13.28
CA THR A 291 -8.29 -28.25 -14.15
C THR A 291 -7.52 -28.78 -15.35
N THR A 292 -6.72 -29.84 -15.18
CA THR A 292 -6.00 -30.50 -16.27
C THR A 292 -6.95 -31.09 -17.32
N LEU A 293 -8.09 -31.63 -16.88
CA LEU A 293 -9.14 -32.16 -17.74
C LEU A 293 -10.06 -31.08 -18.33
N GLY A 294 -9.84 -29.80 -18.02
CA GLY A 294 -10.68 -28.70 -18.49
C GLY A 294 -12.10 -28.68 -17.91
N ILE A 295 -12.37 -29.46 -16.86
CA ILE A 295 -13.67 -29.52 -16.18
C ILE A 295 -13.90 -28.22 -15.40
N VAL A 296 -12.83 -27.65 -14.85
CA VAL A 296 -12.85 -26.46 -14.00
C VAL A 296 -11.81 -25.45 -14.53
N PRO A 297 -12.11 -24.13 -14.58
CA PRO A 297 -11.15 -23.14 -15.08
C PRO A 297 -9.91 -23.02 -14.18
N PRO A 298 -8.73 -22.62 -14.72
CA PRO A 298 -7.44 -22.65 -14.03
C PRO A 298 -7.34 -21.71 -12.81
N ASN A 299 -8.21 -20.70 -12.70
CA ASN A 299 -8.26 -19.75 -11.57
C ASN A 299 -9.35 -20.09 -10.53
N THR A 300 -9.81 -21.34 -10.50
CA THR A 300 -10.84 -21.75 -9.55
C THR A 300 -10.27 -21.95 -8.15
N ARG A 301 -11.04 -21.56 -7.14
CA ARG A 301 -10.64 -21.68 -5.74
C ARG A 301 -10.72 -23.12 -5.25
N GLU A 302 -9.83 -23.48 -4.32
CA GLU A 302 -9.83 -24.78 -3.64
C GLU A 302 -11.15 -25.06 -2.87
N SER A 303 -11.89 -24.01 -2.47
CA SER A 303 -13.17 -24.14 -1.77
C SER A 303 -14.26 -24.84 -2.59
N VAL A 304 -14.17 -24.84 -3.93
CA VAL A 304 -15.11 -25.56 -4.81
C VAL A 304 -15.05 -27.07 -4.56
N VAL A 305 -13.87 -27.56 -4.19
CA VAL A 305 -13.60 -28.98 -3.97
C VAL A 305 -13.74 -29.34 -2.47
N ALA A 306 -14.20 -28.42 -1.63
CA ALA A 306 -14.29 -28.65 -0.18
C ALA A 306 -15.22 -29.80 0.23
N ASN A 307 -16.24 -30.08 -0.59
CA ASN A 307 -17.23 -31.14 -0.37
C ASN A 307 -16.87 -32.49 -1.03
N PHE A 308 -15.76 -32.54 -1.77
CA PHE A 308 -15.29 -33.77 -2.40
C PHE A 308 -14.65 -34.69 -1.36
N PRO A 309 -14.64 -36.02 -1.61
CA PRO A 309 -13.96 -36.96 -0.73
C PRO A 309 -12.43 -36.76 -0.79
N PRO A 310 -11.68 -37.31 0.19
CA PRO A 310 -10.22 -37.33 0.16
C PRO A 310 -9.70 -37.91 -1.16
N PHE A 311 -8.55 -37.45 -1.63
CA PHE A 311 -8.02 -37.73 -2.96
C PHE A 311 -7.89 -39.24 -3.26
N PRO A 312 -7.40 -40.08 -2.32
CA PRO A 312 -7.42 -41.53 -2.52
C PRO A 312 -8.83 -42.11 -2.74
N ASP A 313 -9.79 -41.72 -1.90
CA ASP A 313 -11.20 -42.15 -2.01
C ASP A 313 -11.88 -41.55 -3.25
N PHE A 314 -11.46 -40.36 -3.67
CA PHE A 314 -11.92 -39.75 -4.92
C PHE A 314 -11.48 -40.57 -6.13
N ILE A 315 -10.20 -40.99 -6.19
CA ILE A 315 -9.69 -41.83 -7.27
C ILE A 315 -10.45 -43.15 -7.31
N THR A 316 -10.59 -43.85 -6.18
CA THR A 316 -11.29 -45.16 -6.15
C THR A 316 -12.73 -45.03 -6.60
N ARG A 317 -13.45 -43.99 -6.19
CA ARG A 317 -14.83 -43.73 -6.64
C ARG A 317 -14.93 -43.42 -8.13
N CYS A 318 -13.93 -42.75 -8.69
CA CYS A 318 -13.87 -42.46 -10.13
C CYS A 318 -13.43 -43.65 -10.98
N VAL A 319 -12.71 -44.61 -10.41
CA VAL A 319 -12.41 -45.89 -11.06
C VAL A 319 -13.63 -46.82 -10.99
N GLU A 320 -14.31 -46.88 -9.85
CA GLU A 320 -15.51 -47.69 -9.64
C GLU A 320 -16.82 -46.91 -9.92
N VAL A 321 -16.95 -46.34 -11.12
CA VAL A 321 -18.12 -45.49 -11.46
C VAL A 321 -19.44 -46.23 -11.36
N GLU A 322 -19.50 -47.51 -11.73
CA GLU A 322 -20.75 -48.29 -11.71
C GLU A 322 -21.38 -48.34 -10.31
N LYS A 323 -20.55 -48.40 -9.26
CA LYS A 323 -21.01 -48.42 -7.86
C LYS A 323 -21.29 -47.01 -7.32
N ASN A 324 -20.58 -46.00 -7.83
CA ASN A 324 -20.57 -44.65 -7.27
C ASN A 324 -21.24 -43.58 -8.15
N MET A 325 -21.89 -43.98 -9.25
CA MET A 325 -22.52 -43.08 -10.22
C MET A 325 -23.49 -42.09 -9.56
N ALA A 326 -24.36 -42.58 -8.68
CA ALA A 326 -25.33 -41.74 -7.98
C ALA A 326 -24.67 -40.69 -7.05
N TYR A 327 -23.49 -40.99 -6.52
CA TYR A 327 -22.72 -40.04 -5.71
C TYR A 327 -22.07 -38.96 -6.58
N LEU A 328 -21.40 -39.37 -7.66
CA LEU A 328 -20.69 -38.46 -8.57
C LEU A 328 -21.64 -37.52 -9.32
N GLN A 329 -22.85 -37.99 -9.64
CA GLN A 329 -23.90 -37.17 -10.27
C GLN A 329 -24.36 -35.99 -9.41
N ASN A 330 -24.11 -36.00 -8.10
CA ASN A 330 -24.39 -34.83 -7.25
C ASN A 330 -23.43 -33.66 -7.50
N PHE A 331 -22.29 -33.93 -8.13
CA PHE A 331 -21.21 -32.96 -8.34
C PHE A 331 -20.96 -32.64 -9.81
N MET A 332 -21.18 -33.61 -10.71
CA MET A 332 -20.76 -33.52 -12.11
C MET A 332 -21.78 -34.16 -13.07
N ASP A 333 -21.79 -33.69 -14.30
CA ASP A 333 -22.61 -34.26 -15.37
C ASP A 333 -22.12 -35.65 -15.81
N PRO A 334 -23.00 -36.53 -16.33
CA PRO A 334 -22.62 -37.88 -16.76
C PRO A 334 -21.47 -37.94 -17.78
N ALA A 335 -21.40 -36.98 -18.71
CA ALA A 335 -20.33 -36.90 -19.70
C ALA A 335 -18.96 -36.60 -19.06
N THR A 336 -18.95 -35.68 -18.09
CA THR A 336 -17.77 -35.32 -17.31
C THR A 336 -17.29 -36.50 -16.46
N ILE A 337 -18.22 -37.26 -15.87
CA ILE A 337 -17.91 -38.46 -15.09
C ILE A 337 -17.24 -39.53 -15.97
N GLN A 338 -17.70 -39.73 -17.20
CA GLN A 338 -17.09 -40.67 -18.14
C GLN A 338 -15.66 -40.27 -18.53
N LEU A 339 -15.44 -38.98 -18.83
CA LEU A 339 -14.10 -38.45 -19.12
C LEU A 339 -13.16 -38.64 -17.93
N LEU A 340 -13.64 -38.31 -16.72
CA LEU A 340 -12.88 -38.48 -15.49
C LEU A 340 -12.56 -39.96 -15.23
N HIS A 341 -13.49 -40.87 -15.50
CA HIS A 341 -13.27 -42.30 -15.39
C HIS A 341 -12.15 -42.80 -16.31
N GLU A 342 -12.20 -42.45 -17.59
CA GLU A 342 -11.18 -42.84 -18.57
C GLU A 342 -9.77 -42.35 -18.17
N TYR A 343 -9.69 -41.12 -17.67
CA TYR A 343 -8.44 -40.57 -17.14
C TYR A 343 -7.97 -41.28 -15.87
N MET A 344 -8.88 -41.57 -14.93
CA MET A 344 -8.55 -42.22 -13.66
C MET A 344 -8.19 -43.70 -13.82
N VAL A 345 -8.76 -44.40 -14.79
CA VAL A 345 -8.35 -45.78 -15.11
C VAL A 345 -6.92 -45.84 -15.65
N SER A 346 -6.52 -44.83 -16.44
CA SER A 346 -5.17 -44.78 -17.03
C SER A 346 -4.10 -44.21 -16.09
N ASN A 347 -4.45 -43.23 -15.26
CA ASN A 347 -3.49 -42.49 -14.42
C ASN A 347 -3.69 -42.65 -12.91
N GLY A 348 -4.82 -43.21 -12.46
CA GLY A 348 -5.21 -43.20 -11.05
C GLY A 348 -4.24 -43.91 -10.11
N VAL A 349 -3.69 -45.06 -10.52
CA VAL A 349 -2.70 -45.81 -9.71
C VAL A 349 -1.43 -44.98 -9.52
N ARG A 350 -0.90 -44.39 -10.59
CA ARG A 350 0.30 -43.53 -10.53
C ARG A 350 0.07 -42.31 -9.64
N LEU A 351 -1.08 -41.66 -9.76
CA LEU A 351 -1.42 -40.49 -8.94
C LEU A 351 -1.58 -40.84 -7.46
N LEU A 352 -2.11 -42.04 -7.17
CA LEU A 352 -2.23 -42.54 -5.80
C LEU A 352 -0.85 -42.86 -5.22
N ASP A 353 0.02 -43.54 -5.96
CA ASP A 353 1.39 -43.85 -5.54
C ASP A 353 2.21 -42.57 -5.29
N GLU A 354 2.11 -41.58 -6.18
CA GLU A 354 2.75 -40.26 -6.00
C GLU A 354 2.23 -39.54 -4.76
N PHE A 355 0.92 -39.61 -4.49
CA PHE A 355 0.31 -39.01 -3.31
C PHE A 355 0.75 -39.72 -2.03
N ASP A 356 0.69 -41.04 -1.99
CA ASP A 356 1.05 -41.82 -0.79
C ASP A 356 2.55 -41.71 -0.49
N ALA A 357 3.41 -41.67 -1.51
CA ALA A 357 4.85 -41.45 -1.34
C ALA A 357 5.15 -40.09 -0.66
N ALA A 358 4.45 -39.03 -1.06
CA ALA A 358 4.63 -37.69 -0.47
C ALA A 358 4.19 -37.62 1.01
N HIS A 359 3.24 -38.46 1.44
CA HIS A 359 2.68 -38.43 2.80
C HIS A 359 3.24 -39.52 3.72
N SER A 360 3.93 -40.52 3.17
CA SER A 360 4.61 -41.57 3.95
C SER A 360 5.68 -41.02 4.89
N GLU A 361 6.37 -39.95 4.49
CA GLU A 361 7.42 -39.30 5.29
C GLU A 361 6.85 -38.37 6.39
N LEU A 362 5.61 -37.88 6.23
CA LEU A 362 4.97 -36.93 7.14
C LEU A 362 4.40 -37.57 8.41
N ASN A 363 4.16 -38.89 8.41
CA ASN A 363 3.58 -39.59 9.55
C ASN A 363 4.56 -39.82 10.73
N GLN A 364 5.80 -39.32 10.62
CA GLN A 364 6.85 -39.42 11.64
C GLN A 364 7.10 -38.11 12.42
N VAL A 365 6.10 -37.22 12.54
CA VAL A 365 6.27 -35.98 13.30
C VAL A 365 6.28 -36.26 14.81
N ASP A 366 7.47 -36.44 15.36
CA ASP A 366 7.67 -36.64 16.78
C ASP A 366 7.61 -35.29 17.52
N ILE A 367 6.47 -35.01 18.17
CA ILE A 367 6.24 -33.78 18.96
C ILE A 367 7.32 -33.61 20.05
N SER A 368 8.00 -34.70 20.42
CA SER A 368 9.10 -34.73 21.38
C SER A 368 10.36 -33.97 20.92
N GLU A 369 10.50 -33.65 19.63
CA GLU A 369 11.68 -32.97 19.07
C GLU A 369 11.55 -31.44 18.97
N PHE A 370 10.42 -30.86 19.38
CA PHE A 370 10.22 -29.40 19.33
C PHE A 370 11.27 -28.65 20.16
N LYS A 371 12.15 -27.92 19.47
CA LYS A 371 13.16 -27.04 20.07
C LYS A 371 12.69 -25.59 19.96
N PRO A 372 12.38 -24.91 21.08
CA PRO A 372 11.93 -23.52 21.04
C PRO A 372 13.04 -22.63 20.49
N LEU A 373 12.67 -21.73 19.57
CA LEU A 373 13.60 -20.76 18.98
C LEU A 373 14.15 -19.80 20.03
N PRO A 374 15.35 -19.21 19.79
CA PRO A 374 15.84 -18.09 20.57
C PRO A 374 14.82 -16.96 20.65
N ILE A 375 14.66 -16.39 21.85
CA ILE A 375 13.65 -15.36 22.14
C ILE A 375 13.75 -14.15 21.19
N ALA A 376 14.95 -13.77 20.76
CA ALA A 376 15.16 -12.69 19.80
C ALA A 376 14.53 -12.97 18.42
N LYS A 377 14.66 -14.21 17.93
CA LYS A 377 14.04 -14.64 16.65
C LYS A 377 12.52 -14.69 16.79
N TYR A 378 12.03 -15.27 17.90
CA TYR A 378 10.60 -15.29 18.21
C TYR A 378 9.99 -13.89 18.22
N LYS A 379 10.62 -12.92 18.91
CA LYS A 379 10.14 -11.53 18.96
C LYS A 379 10.07 -10.87 17.57
N ALA A 380 11.05 -11.11 16.70
CA ALA A 380 11.06 -10.60 15.33
C ALA A 380 9.90 -11.18 14.51
N ILE A 381 9.74 -12.51 14.53
CA ILE A 381 8.68 -13.22 13.80
C ILE A 381 7.31 -12.81 14.33
N ARG A 382 7.14 -12.77 15.66
CA ARG A 382 5.92 -12.33 16.32
C ARG A 382 5.53 -10.92 15.88
N TYR A 383 6.48 -9.98 15.82
CA TYR A 383 6.18 -8.61 15.39
C TYR A 383 5.62 -8.57 13.96
N LEU A 384 6.27 -9.25 13.02
CA LEU A 384 5.81 -9.34 11.63
C LEU A 384 4.43 -10.01 11.54
N PHE A 385 4.22 -11.07 12.32
CA PHE A 385 2.96 -11.77 12.37
C PHE A 385 1.83 -10.90 12.95
N THR A 386 2.10 -10.12 14.00
CA THR A 386 1.14 -9.13 14.53
C THR A 386 0.77 -8.09 13.46
N GLN A 387 1.72 -7.64 12.63
CA GLN A 387 1.40 -6.70 11.54
C GLN A 387 0.49 -7.28 10.46
N HIS A 388 0.54 -8.61 10.25
CA HIS A 388 -0.38 -9.32 9.38
C HIS A 388 -1.76 -9.43 10.02
N ILE A 389 -1.84 -9.96 11.25
CA ILE A 389 -3.12 -10.19 11.94
C ILE A 389 -3.90 -8.89 12.13
N VAL A 390 -3.24 -7.79 12.50
CA VAL A 390 -3.92 -6.47 12.59
C VAL A 390 -4.55 -6.06 11.26
N GLN A 391 -3.95 -6.38 10.10
CA GLN A 391 -4.56 -6.07 8.80
C GLN A 391 -5.77 -6.94 8.50
N VAL A 392 -5.74 -8.20 8.93
CA VAL A 392 -6.86 -9.13 8.77
C VAL A 392 -8.01 -8.74 9.70
N ASP A 393 -7.70 -8.38 10.95
CA ASP A 393 -8.68 -7.94 11.94
C ASP A 393 -9.37 -6.65 11.51
N GLU A 394 -8.61 -5.64 11.05
CA GLU A 394 -9.17 -4.42 10.44
C GLU A 394 -10.12 -4.75 9.27
N ALA A 395 -9.76 -5.73 8.44
CA ALA A 395 -10.60 -6.15 7.32
C ALA A 395 -11.86 -6.90 7.79
N LEU A 396 -11.77 -7.72 8.84
CA LEU A 396 -12.90 -8.43 9.45
C LEU A 396 -13.87 -7.48 10.13
N GLU A 397 -13.35 -6.45 10.83
CA GLU A 397 -14.16 -5.40 11.44
C GLU A 397 -14.91 -4.59 10.37
N GLU A 398 -14.23 -4.14 9.31
CA GLU A 398 -14.89 -3.43 8.20
C GLU A 398 -15.94 -4.33 7.51
N LEU A 399 -15.67 -5.63 7.40
CA LEU A 399 -16.61 -6.59 6.84
C LEU A 399 -17.82 -6.80 7.77
N LEU A 400 -17.61 -6.88 9.09
CA LEU A 400 -18.68 -6.94 10.09
C LEU A 400 -19.56 -5.69 10.04
N GLU A 401 -18.98 -4.49 9.95
CA GLU A 401 -19.71 -3.23 9.80
C GLU A 401 -20.57 -3.22 8.53
N ASN A 402 -19.98 -3.58 7.39
CA ASN A 402 -20.69 -3.62 6.11
C ASN A 402 -21.84 -4.65 6.10
N MET A 403 -21.72 -5.73 6.87
CA MET A 403 -22.72 -6.81 6.97
C MET A 403 -23.71 -6.63 8.15
N GLY A 404 -23.72 -5.45 8.79
CA GLY A 404 -24.66 -5.14 9.88
C GLY A 404 -24.42 -5.96 11.15
N GLY A 405 -23.19 -6.40 11.39
CA GLY A 405 -22.76 -7.14 12.58
C GLY A 405 -23.13 -8.62 12.62
N ASN A 406 -23.80 -9.15 11.59
CA ASN A 406 -24.33 -10.52 11.55
C ASN A 406 -23.38 -11.52 10.89
N LEU A 407 -22.14 -11.64 11.37
CA LEU A 407 -21.19 -12.62 10.84
C LEU A 407 -20.46 -13.36 11.99
N PRO A 408 -21.00 -14.50 12.45
CA PRO A 408 -20.42 -15.22 13.58
C PRO A 408 -19.03 -15.77 13.27
N SER A 409 -18.76 -16.20 12.02
CA SER A 409 -17.43 -16.68 11.64
C SER A 409 -16.36 -15.61 11.73
N ALA A 410 -16.66 -14.35 11.38
CA ALA A 410 -15.70 -13.25 11.54
C ALA A 410 -15.37 -12.99 13.02
N ARG A 411 -16.37 -13.02 13.91
CA ARG A 411 -16.13 -12.88 15.36
C ARG A 411 -15.32 -14.05 15.94
N LYS A 412 -15.59 -15.28 15.46
CA LYS A 412 -14.82 -16.46 15.85
C LYS A 412 -13.36 -16.33 15.42
N LEU A 413 -13.11 -15.81 14.22
CA LEU A 413 -11.75 -15.61 13.71
C LEU A 413 -10.98 -14.56 14.53
N LEU A 414 -11.60 -13.41 14.84
CA LEU A 414 -11.03 -12.39 15.73
C LEU A 414 -10.63 -12.99 17.09
N ASN A 415 -11.53 -13.78 17.70
CA ASN A 415 -11.23 -14.44 18.97
C ASN A 415 -10.12 -15.50 18.84
N LEU A 416 -10.06 -16.21 17.70
CA LEU A 416 -9.03 -17.20 17.43
C LEU A 416 -7.64 -16.55 17.30
N HIS A 417 -7.55 -15.34 16.73
CA HIS A 417 -6.30 -14.59 16.67
C HIS A 417 -5.80 -14.16 18.05
N VAL A 418 -6.70 -13.81 18.97
CA VAL A 418 -6.33 -13.55 20.37
C VAL A 418 -5.81 -14.83 21.02
N GLU A 419 -6.53 -15.94 20.89
CA GLU A 419 -6.09 -17.25 21.41
C GLU A 419 -4.72 -17.67 20.85
N LEU A 420 -4.47 -17.41 19.56
CA LEU A 420 -3.20 -17.69 18.90
C LEU A 420 -2.03 -16.99 19.59
N PHE A 421 -2.13 -15.68 19.83
CA PHE A 421 -1.07 -14.92 20.46
C PHE A 421 -0.89 -15.27 21.94
N ASP A 422 -1.97 -15.61 22.64
CA ASP A 422 -1.90 -16.09 24.02
C ASP A 422 -1.16 -17.43 24.09
N LEU A 423 -1.44 -18.36 23.18
CA LEU A 423 -0.71 -19.63 23.08
C LEU A 423 0.77 -19.43 22.73
N LEU A 424 1.08 -18.55 21.78
CA LEU A 424 2.46 -18.20 21.44
C LEU A 424 3.22 -17.62 22.64
N ARG A 425 2.58 -16.75 23.40
CA ARG A 425 3.15 -16.21 24.64
C ARG A 425 3.42 -17.30 25.68
N LEU A 426 2.48 -18.21 25.89
CA LEU A 426 2.65 -19.32 26.83
C LEU A 426 3.76 -20.30 26.42
N VAL A 427 3.99 -20.49 25.12
CA VAL A 427 5.01 -21.42 24.61
C VAL A 427 6.41 -20.82 24.58
N PHE A 428 6.55 -19.53 24.26
CA PHE A 428 7.87 -18.91 24.04
C PHE A 428 8.31 -17.91 25.11
N GLU A 429 7.41 -17.33 25.91
CA GLU A 429 7.74 -16.29 26.90
C GLU A 429 7.67 -16.76 28.35
N CYS A 430 7.01 -17.88 28.64
CA CYS A 430 6.97 -18.43 30.00
C CYS A 430 8.25 -19.20 30.32
N GLU A 431 8.87 -18.89 31.47
CA GLU A 431 10.06 -19.59 31.97
C GLU A 431 9.67 -21.03 32.39
N GLY A 432 9.87 -21.99 31.48
CA GLY A 432 9.56 -23.41 31.71
C GLY A 432 9.58 -24.24 30.42
N LYS A 433 9.49 -25.57 30.54
CA LYS A 433 9.29 -26.42 29.36
C LYS A 433 7.90 -26.11 28.76
N PRO A 434 7.77 -25.95 27.43
CA PRO A 434 6.48 -25.67 26.82
C PRO A 434 5.52 -26.81 27.14
N VAL A 435 4.33 -26.47 27.64
CA VAL A 435 3.30 -27.49 27.95
C VAL A 435 2.88 -28.14 26.64
N ARG A 436 3.04 -29.47 26.54
CA ARG A 436 2.71 -30.26 25.34
C ARG A 436 1.30 -29.96 24.79
N GLN A 437 0.35 -29.67 25.68
CA GLN A 437 -1.02 -29.28 25.32
C GLN A 437 -1.11 -27.94 24.56
N HIS A 438 -0.29 -26.94 24.93
CA HIS A 438 -0.29 -25.65 24.23
C HIS A 438 0.33 -25.79 22.83
N VAL A 439 1.38 -26.58 22.70
CA VAL A 439 2.00 -26.89 21.40
C VAL A 439 1.02 -27.64 20.50
N GLN A 440 0.30 -28.64 21.03
CA GLN A 440 -0.76 -29.33 20.28
C GLN A 440 -1.88 -28.40 19.80
N LYS A 441 -2.30 -27.46 20.65
CA LYS A 441 -3.27 -26.44 20.24
C LYS A 441 -2.73 -25.54 19.13
N LEU A 442 -1.45 -25.14 19.19
CA LEU A 442 -0.79 -24.36 18.14
C LEU A 442 -0.69 -25.13 16.81
N ILE A 443 -0.37 -26.43 16.86
CA ILE A 443 -0.32 -27.31 15.68
C ILE A 443 -1.69 -27.35 14.98
N ALA A 444 -2.79 -27.33 15.73
CA ALA A 444 -4.15 -27.33 15.19
C ALA A 444 -4.63 -25.94 14.70
N MET A 445 -3.87 -24.85 14.91
CA MET A 445 -4.33 -23.49 14.57
C MET A 445 -4.53 -23.25 13.07
N PRO A 446 -3.62 -23.67 12.16
CA PRO A 446 -3.83 -23.52 10.72
C PRO A 446 -5.15 -24.13 10.25
N GLN A 447 -5.47 -25.33 10.75
CA GLN A 447 -6.73 -26.00 10.43
C GLN A 447 -7.94 -25.20 10.93
N ARG A 448 -7.91 -24.74 12.18
CA ARG A 448 -9.00 -23.95 12.76
C ARG A 448 -9.20 -22.63 12.01
N VAL A 449 -8.13 -21.94 11.61
CA VAL A 449 -8.20 -20.73 10.79
C VAL A 449 -8.82 -21.06 9.43
N CYS A 450 -8.35 -22.12 8.77
CA CYS A 450 -8.85 -22.54 7.47
C CYS A 450 -10.36 -22.84 7.48
N ASP A 451 -10.82 -23.64 8.46
CA ASP A 451 -12.23 -24.02 8.59
C ASP A 451 -13.13 -22.79 8.84
N ILE A 452 -12.70 -21.82 9.66
CA ILE A 452 -13.47 -20.58 9.92
C ILE A 452 -13.47 -19.65 8.71
N VAL A 453 -12.35 -19.53 8.01
CA VAL A 453 -12.27 -18.68 6.82
C VAL A 453 -13.12 -19.27 5.68
N ASP A 454 -13.14 -20.60 5.52
CA ASP A 454 -14.00 -21.30 4.55
C ASP A 454 -15.50 -21.09 4.83
N SER A 455 -15.91 -20.90 6.10
CA SER A 455 -17.31 -20.63 6.44
C SER A 455 -17.76 -19.19 6.22
N LEU A 456 -16.86 -18.24 5.94
CA LEU A 456 -17.22 -16.84 5.73
C LEU A 456 -18.03 -16.61 4.45
N GLU A 457 -17.59 -17.17 3.33
CA GLU A 457 -18.25 -16.99 2.03
C GLU A 457 -19.69 -17.51 1.99
N PRO A 458 -20.01 -18.75 2.44
CA PRO A 458 -21.39 -19.21 2.48
C PRO A 458 -22.24 -18.40 3.48
N GLU A 459 -21.68 -17.97 4.63
CA GLU A 459 -22.40 -17.10 5.55
C GLU A 459 -22.75 -15.76 4.89
N ILE A 460 -21.79 -15.12 4.21
CA ILE A 460 -21.99 -13.87 3.48
C ILE A 460 -23.07 -14.05 2.41
N GLU A 461 -23.03 -15.12 1.63
CA GLU A 461 -24.02 -15.42 0.59
C GLU A 461 -25.43 -15.58 1.19
N THR A 462 -25.57 -16.28 2.33
CA THR A 462 -26.88 -16.43 2.98
C THR A 462 -27.43 -15.11 3.51
N ILE A 463 -26.57 -14.22 4.02
CA ILE A 463 -26.96 -12.88 4.47
C ILE A 463 -27.41 -12.04 3.29
N TYR A 464 -26.65 -12.06 2.18
CA TYR A 464 -27.05 -11.39 0.95
C TYR A 464 -28.41 -11.87 0.42
N LYS A 465 -28.61 -13.19 0.34
CA LYS A 465 -29.90 -13.78 -0.05
C LYS A 465 -31.04 -13.32 0.87
N ARG A 466 -30.79 -13.21 2.18
CA ARG A 466 -31.77 -12.73 3.17
C ARG A 466 -32.10 -11.25 2.98
N VAL A 467 -31.08 -10.40 2.84
CA VAL A 467 -31.24 -8.95 2.63
C VAL A 467 -31.98 -8.69 1.32
N TYR A 468 -31.59 -9.38 0.24
CA TYR A 468 -32.24 -9.29 -1.06
C TYR A 468 -33.70 -9.73 -1.00
N LYS A 469 -34.00 -10.87 -0.34
CA LYS A 469 -35.37 -11.34 -0.12
C LYS A 469 -36.21 -10.33 0.67
N ASN A 470 -35.63 -9.71 1.69
CA ASN A 470 -36.32 -8.69 2.49
C ASN A 470 -36.59 -7.41 1.67
N CYS A 471 -35.62 -6.96 0.87
CA CYS A 471 -35.78 -5.83 -0.05
C CYS A 471 -36.88 -6.09 -1.09
N LEU A 472 -36.89 -7.29 -1.68
CA LEU A 472 -37.96 -7.73 -2.59
C LEU A 472 -39.32 -7.79 -1.89
N GLN A 473 -39.39 -8.28 -0.65
CA GLN A 473 -40.64 -8.28 0.12
C GLN A 473 -41.13 -6.87 0.44
N GLN A 474 -40.23 -5.92 0.62
CA GLN A 474 -40.57 -4.53 0.92
C GLN A 474 -41.01 -3.76 -0.33
N GLN A 475 -40.46 -4.08 -1.51
CA GLN A 475 -40.87 -3.49 -2.79
C GLN A 475 -42.12 -4.13 -3.41
N LEU A 476 -42.30 -5.45 -3.29
CA LEU A 476 -43.47 -6.16 -3.79
C LEU A 476 -44.55 -6.15 -2.71
N GLY A 477 -45.36 -5.10 -2.64
CA GLY A 477 -46.47 -4.98 -1.69
C GLY A 477 -47.58 -6.01 -1.91
N ASN A 478 -47.77 -6.49 -3.14
CA ASN A 478 -48.86 -7.41 -3.48
C ASN A 478 -48.44 -8.88 -3.47
N LYS A 479 -49.21 -9.71 -2.73
CA LYS A 479 -49.02 -11.17 -2.62
C LYS A 479 -49.04 -11.90 -3.98
N HIS A 480 -49.68 -11.30 -4.99
CA HIS A 480 -49.80 -11.83 -6.35
C HIS A 480 -48.51 -11.64 -7.17
N GLU A 481 -47.91 -10.45 -7.16
CA GLU A 481 -46.65 -10.16 -7.87
C GLU A 481 -45.49 -11.01 -7.31
N ARG A 482 -45.49 -11.27 -6.00
CA ARG A 482 -44.53 -12.19 -5.34
C ARG A 482 -44.63 -13.63 -5.86
N ARG A 483 -45.82 -14.09 -6.27
CA ARG A 483 -46.03 -15.46 -6.79
C ARG A 483 -45.62 -15.56 -8.25
N VAL A 484 -45.95 -14.56 -9.06
CA VAL A 484 -45.56 -14.49 -10.49
C VAL A 484 -44.04 -14.38 -10.62
N PHE A 485 -43.39 -13.54 -9.82
CA PHE A 485 -41.94 -13.39 -9.85
C PHE A 485 -41.19 -14.66 -9.39
N LYS A 486 -41.66 -15.33 -8.33
CA LYS A 486 -41.10 -16.63 -7.90
C LYS A 486 -41.29 -17.75 -8.94
N ALA A 487 -42.39 -17.71 -9.70
CA ALA A 487 -42.60 -18.67 -10.79
C ALA A 487 -41.64 -18.42 -11.96
N ASN A 488 -41.33 -17.16 -12.26
CA ASN A 488 -40.35 -16.81 -13.29
C ASN A 488 -38.91 -17.12 -12.86
N MET A 489 -38.54 -16.89 -11.60
CA MET A 489 -37.20 -17.20 -11.09
C MET A 489 -36.93 -18.70 -10.88
N ARG A 490 -37.95 -19.57 -11.02
CA ARG A 490 -37.78 -21.03 -11.08
C ARG A 490 -37.62 -21.55 -12.51
N ARG A 491 -37.83 -20.69 -13.51
CA ARG A 491 -37.73 -21.00 -14.94
C ARG A 491 -36.46 -20.44 -15.60
N ALA A 492 -35.78 -19.52 -14.93
CA ALA A 492 -34.44 -19.05 -15.25
C ALA A 492 -33.47 -19.67 -14.24
#